data_AF-F6BDE7-F1
#
_entry.id   AF-F6BDE7-F1
#
_cell.length_a   1.000
_cell.length_b   1.000
_cell.length_c   1.000
_cell.angle_alpha   90.00
_cell.angle_beta   90.00
_cell.angle_gamma   90.00
#
_symmetry.space_group_name_H-M   'P 1'
#
loop_
_entity.id
_entity.type
_entity.pdbx_description
1 polymer ?
#
loop_
_entity_poly.entity_id
_entity_poly.type
_entity_poly.pdbx_seq_one_letter_code
_entity_poly.pdbx_strand_id
1 'polypeptide(L)'
;MIFDSDIVIAVIVLLVGLSFYAASLSEHVHSYTSAVKTNILYDKASHTLLDLVSDGTLESCIILYNNECEDIANNILRNRINFKNYELTIGNITIKEGSPTGNEVVVSSTILLNRTEGWYGIYGNETKLNITQEYFLSESAAMQYLNETYNNSTFKRAFYYFNTSKPIEVKLKVYGG
;
A
#
# COMPACT_ATOMS: atom_id res chain seq x y z
N MET A 1 -66.60 12.23 25.13
CA MET A 1 -65.85 11.53 24.07
C MET A 1 -64.60 12.30 23.61
N ILE A 2 -64.06 13.21 24.44
CA ILE A 2 -62.84 14.00 24.13
C ILE A 2 -61.57 13.28 24.60
N PHE A 3 -61.67 12.45 25.64
CA PHE A 3 -60.54 11.75 26.24
C PHE A 3 -59.96 10.61 25.40
N ASP A 4 -60.71 10.07 24.43
CA ASP A 4 -60.26 8.94 23.61
C ASP A 4 -59.47 9.42 22.37
N SER A 5 -59.88 10.53 21.74
CA SER A 5 -59.19 11.07 20.56
C SER A 5 -57.84 11.70 20.91
N ASP A 6 -57.73 12.39 22.05
CA ASP A 6 -56.47 13.02 22.47
C ASP A 6 -55.41 11.97 22.83
N ILE A 7 -55.81 10.86 23.45
CA ILE A 7 -54.90 9.74 23.76
C ILE A 7 -54.44 9.08 22.46
N VAL A 8 -55.33 8.85 21.49
CA VAL A 8 -54.97 8.26 20.19
C VAL A 8 -54.02 9.18 19.43
N ILE A 9 -54.28 10.49 19.39
CA ILE A 9 -53.39 11.47 18.73
C ILE A 9 -52.02 11.50 19.43
N ALA A 10 -51.98 11.50 20.75
CA ALA A 10 -50.73 11.48 21.52
C ALA A 10 -49.90 10.21 21.21
N VAL A 11 -50.53 9.04 21.13
CA VAL A 11 -49.85 7.78 20.79
C VAL A 11 -49.29 7.81 19.37
N ILE A 12 -50.02 8.36 18.40
CA ILE A 12 -49.55 8.49 17.02
C ILE A 12 -48.33 9.42 16.94
N VAL A 13 -48.36 10.57 17.62
CA VAL A 13 -47.22 11.50 17.67
C VAL A 13 -45.99 10.82 18.30
N LEU A 14 -46.19 10.03 19.36
CA LEU A 14 -45.12 9.28 20.03
C LEU A 14 -44.52 8.20 19.12
N LEU A 15 -45.35 7.45 18.40
CA LEU A 15 -44.91 6.45 17.42
C LEU A 15 -44.11 7.07 16.28
N VAL A 16 -44.60 8.18 15.71
CA VAL A 16 -43.89 8.89 14.64
C VAL A 16 -42.56 9.45 15.15
N GLY A 17 -42.55 10.06 16.34
CA GLY A 17 -41.33 10.58 16.97
C GLY A 17 -40.29 9.48 17.25
N LEU A 18 -40.71 8.33 17.78
CA LEU A 18 -39.85 7.16 17.98
C LEU A 18 -39.29 6.62 16.67
N SER A 19 -40.10 6.61 15.61
CA SER A 19 -39.69 6.16 14.28
C SER A 19 -38.59 7.06 13.70
N PHE A 20 -38.79 8.39 13.77
CA PHE A 20 -37.79 9.36 13.32
C PHE A 20 -36.51 9.30 14.16
N TYR A 21 -36.64 9.17 15.48
CA TYR A 21 -35.50 9.03 16.37
C TYR A 21 -34.69 7.77 16.04
N ALA A 22 -35.36 6.61 15.91
CA ALA A 22 -34.70 5.35 15.58
C ALA A 22 -33.99 5.40 14.20
N ALA A 23 -34.63 6.02 13.20
CA ALA A 23 -34.02 6.21 11.88
C ALA A 23 -32.77 7.11 11.95
N SER A 24 -32.85 8.25 12.65
CA SER A 24 -31.72 9.17 12.82
C SER A 24 -30.55 8.55 13.56
N LEU A 25 -30.82 7.73 14.59
CA LEU A 25 -29.80 7.06 15.39
C LEU A 25 -29.10 5.97 14.57
N SER A 26 -29.86 5.21 13.78
CA SER A 26 -29.32 4.24 12.81
C SER A 26 -28.37 4.91 11.82
N GLU A 27 -28.77 6.03 11.23
CA GLU A 27 -27.97 6.75 10.24
C GLU A 27 -26.67 7.33 10.85
N HIS A 28 -26.75 7.94 12.03
CA HIS A 28 -25.57 8.44 12.74
C HIS A 28 -24.61 7.34 13.18
N VAL A 29 -25.13 6.21 13.69
CA VAL A 29 -24.29 5.07 14.09
C VAL A 29 -23.61 4.45 12.87
N HIS A 30 -24.32 4.35 11.74
CA HIS A 30 -23.75 3.82 10.50
C HIS A 30 -22.66 4.72 9.93
N SER A 31 -22.90 6.04 9.94
CA SER A 31 -21.93 7.05 9.50
C SER A 31 -20.67 7.04 10.38
N TYR A 32 -20.83 7.03 11.71
CA TYR A 32 -19.71 6.97 12.64
C TYR A 32 -18.89 5.68 12.48
N THR A 33 -19.57 4.53 12.37
CA THR A 33 -18.90 3.24 12.18
C THR A 33 -18.11 3.20 10.87
N SER A 34 -18.67 3.78 9.80
CA SER A 34 -18.00 3.88 8.50
C SER A 34 -16.77 4.78 8.57
N ALA A 35 -16.88 5.95 9.22
CA ALA A 35 -15.74 6.86 9.42
C ALA A 35 -14.60 6.20 10.21
N VAL A 36 -14.91 5.46 11.27
CA VAL A 36 -13.91 4.72 12.07
C VAL A 36 -13.24 3.63 11.22
N LYS A 37 -14.01 2.86 10.44
CA LYS A 37 -13.44 1.84 9.53
C LYS A 37 -12.50 2.45 8.50
N THR A 38 -12.86 3.58 7.89
CA THR A 38 -12.03 4.28 6.91
C THR A 38 -10.73 4.80 7.54
N ASN A 39 -10.78 5.37 8.75
CA ASN A 39 -9.57 5.81 9.47
C ASN A 39 -8.63 4.65 9.79
N ILE A 40 -9.17 3.51 10.27
CA ILE A 40 -8.37 2.32 10.53
C ILE A 40 -7.73 1.80 9.23
N LEU A 41 -8.45 1.84 8.11
CA LEU A 41 -7.93 1.43 6.82
C LEU A 41 -6.81 2.36 6.35
N TYR A 42 -6.97 3.67 6.54
CA TYR A 42 -5.95 4.68 6.27
C TYR A 42 -4.68 4.46 7.09
N ASP A 43 -4.80 4.28 8.40
CA ASP A 43 -3.63 4.04 9.26
C ASP A 43 -2.87 2.78 8.86
N LYS A 44 -3.60 1.70 8.52
CA LYS A 44 -2.98 0.46 8.03
C LYS A 44 -2.30 0.63 6.68
N ALA A 45 -2.94 1.32 5.74
CA ALA A 45 -2.36 1.59 4.42
C ALA A 45 -1.10 2.47 4.55
N SER A 46 -1.14 3.48 5.43
CA SER A 46 -0.02 4.36 5.72
C SER A 46 1.14 3.62 6.37
N HIS A 47 0.88 2.77 7.36
CA HIS A 47 1.90 1.93 8.00
C HIS A 47 2.54 0.97 6.99
N THR A 48 1.74 0.35 6.13
CA THR A 48 2.25 -0.57 5.10
C THR A 48 3.16 0.17 4.11
N LEU A 49 2.76 1.36 3.67
CA LEU A 49 3.60 2.16 2.77
C LEU A 49 4.89 2.61 3.46
N LEU A 50 4.82 3.03 4.73
CA LEU A 50 5.98 3.40 5.53
C LEU A 50 6.95 2.22 5.67
N ASP A 51 6.47 1.02 5.99
CA ASP A 51 7.30 -0.18 6.13
C ASP A 51 7.99 -0.53 4.81
N LEU A 52 7.28 -0.44 3.69
CA LEU A 52 7.82 -0.72 2.36
C LEU A 52 8.92 0.28 1.94
N VAL A 53 8.80 1.54 2.36
CA VAL A 53 9.83 2.58 2.18
C VAL A 53 11.01 2.34 3.12
N SER A 54 10.75 2.15 4.41
CA SER A 54 11.75 1.95 5.48
C SER A 54 12.65 0.74 5.21
N ASP A 55 12.05 -0.37 4.78
CA ASP A 55 12.78 -1.62 4.53
C ASP A 55 13.53 -1.61 3.18
N GLY A 56 13.46 -0.54 2.38
CA GLY A 56 14.11 -0.45 1.07
C GLY A 56 13.50 -1.36 0.00
N THR A 57 12.31 -1.93 0.26
CA THR A 57 11.63 -2.84 -0.67
C THR A 57 11.16 -2.08 -1.91
N LEU A 58 10.63 -0.86 -1.75
CA LEU A 58 10.21 -0.03 -2.89
C LEU A 58 11.40 0.41 -3.74
N GLU A 59 12.53 0.76 -3.13
CA GLU A 59 13.76 1.05 -3.86
C GLU A 59 14.20 -0.14 -4.73
N SER A 60 14.24 -1.34 -4.13
CA SER A 60 14.58 -2.58 -4.83
C SER A 60 13.62 -2.87 -5.98
N CYS A 61 12.32 -2.67 -5.78
CA CYS A 61 11.32 -2.90 -6.82
C CYS A 61 11.44 -1.89 -7.97
N ILE A 62 11.62 -0.59 -7.68
CA ILE A 62 11.85 0.45 -8.69
C ILE A 62 13.02 0.07 -9.60
N ILE A 63 14.12 -0.38 -9.00
CA ILE A 63 15.31 -0.80 -9.74
C ILE A 63 15.03 -2.03 -10.59
N LEU A 64 14.31 -3.02 -10.07
CA LEU A 64 13.94 -4.22 -10.82
C LEU A 64 13.04 -3.92 -12.02
N TYR A 65 12.10 -2.97 -11.89
CA TYR A 65 11.29 -2.51 -13.02
C TYR A 65 12.13 -1.91 -14.14
N ASN A 66 13.14 -1.11 -13.79
CA ASN A 66 14.04 -0.52 -14.78
C ASN A 66 14.96 -1.56 -15.46
N ASN A 67 15.07 -2.78 -14.92
CA ASN A 67 15.91 -3.87 -15.43
C ASN A 67 15.08 -5.06 -15.96
N GLU A 68 13.83 -4.79 -16.39
CA GLU A 68 12.93 -5.79 -17.01
C GLU A 68 12.65 -7.02 -16.13
N CYS A 69 12.75 -6.89 -14.80
CA CYS A 69 12.47 -7.95 -13.81
C CYS A 69 11.17 -7.72 -13.07
N GLU A 70 10.12 -7.40 -13.83
CA GLU A 70 8.82 -7.02 -13.29
C GLU A 70 8.16 -8.15 -12.51
N ASP A 71 8.29 -9.40 -12.97
CA ASP A 71 7.64 -10.55 -12.34
C ASP A 71 8.10 -10.78 -10.90
N ILE A 72 9.41 -10.61 -10.66
CA ILE A 72 10.01 -10.78 -9.33
C ILE A 72 9.58 -9.63 -8.42
N ALA A 73 9.61 -8.40 -8.94
CA ALA A 73 9.15 -7.21 -8.21
C ALA A 73 7.66 -7.33 -7.83
N ASN A 74 6.81 -7.75 -8.77
CA ASN A 74 5.38 -7.97 -8.57
C ASN A 74 5.13 -9.02 -7.48
N ASN A 75 5.83 -10.16 -7.52
CA ASN A 75 5.67 -11.23 -6.53
C ASN A 75 6.05 -10.77 -5.12
N ILE A 76 7.12 -10.00 -4.98
CA ILE A 76 7.55 -9.49 -3.67
C ILE A 76 6.56 -8.45 -3.14
N LEU A 77 6.09 -7.54 -3.99
CA LEU A 77 5.11 -6.54 -3.59
C LEU A 77 3.79 -7.21 -3.18
N ARG A 78 3.33 -8.23 -3.91
CA ARG A 78 2.15 -9.03 -3.55
C ARG A 78 2.31 -9.75 -2.22
N ASN A 79 3.49 -10.32 -1.95
CA ASN A 79 3.77 -11.01 -0.69
C ASN A 79 3.85 -10.05 0.53
N ARG A 80 4.22 -8.80 0.31
CA ARG A 80 4.42 -7.80 1.39
C ARG A 80 3.17 -6.97 1.66
N ILE A 81 2.32 -6.75 0.67
CA ILE A 81 1.09 -5.97 0.81
C ILE A 81 -0.04 -6.90 1.27
N ASN A 82 -0.35 -6.89 2.56
CA ASN A 82 -1.41 -7.73 3.14
C ASN A 82 -2.83 -7.14 2.96
N PHE A 83 -3.15 -6.72 1.73
CA PHE A 83 -4.49 -6.24 1.36
C PHE A 83 -5.06 -7.10 0.23
N LYS A 84 -6.35 -7.45 0.34
CA LYS A 84 -7.04 -8.28 -0.66
C LYS A 84 -7.33 -7.53 -1.96
N ASN A 85 -7.60 -6.23 -1.87
CA ASN A 85 -7.93 -5.38 -3.00
C ASN A 85 -7.10 -4.10 -2.91
N TYR A 86 -6.12 -3.94 -3.81
CA TYR A 86 -5.29 -2.75 -3.85
C TYR A 86 -4.83 -2.39 -5.26
N GLU A 87 -4.52 -1.11 -5.45
CA GLU A 87 -3.85 -0.57 -6.64
C GLU A 87 -2.59 0.16 -6.16
N LEU A 88 -1.41 -0.37 -6.50
CA LEU A 88 -0.13 0.28 -6.23
C LEU A 88 0.40 0.88 -7.52
N THR A 89 0.58 2.20 -7.56
CA THR A 89 1.21 2.92 -8.66
C THR A 89 2.59 3.38 -8.24
N ILE A 90 3.63 3.00 -8.99
CA ILE A 90 5.02 3.44 -8.82
C ILE A 90 5.40 4.18 -10.11
N GLY A 91 5.44 5.51 -10.08
CA GLY A 91 5.65 6.33 -11.27
C GLY A 91 4.61 6.02 -12.35
N ASN A 92 5.04 5.41 -13.46
CA ASN A 92 4.17 5.03 -14.58
C ASN A 92 3.64 3.58 -14.51
N ILE A 93 4.09 2.80 -13.53
CA ILE A 93 3.78 1.37 -13.43
C ILE A 93 2.67 1.19 -12.41
N THR A 94 1.64 0.41 -12.75
CA THR A 94 0.50 0.15 -11.86
C THR A 94 0.28 -1.34 -11.69
N ILE A 95 0.26 -1.79 -10.44
CA ILE A 95 -0.02 -3.16 -10.03
C ILE A 95 -1.40 -3.17 -9.38
N LYS A 96 -2.23 -4.14 -9.77
CA LYS A 96 -3.57 -4.32 -9.22
C LYS A 96 -3.71 -5.73 -8.69
N GLU A 97 -4.27 -5.85 -7.49
CA GLU A 97 -4.66 -7.12 -6.90
C GLU A 97 -6.15 -7.09 -6.55
N GLY A 98 -6.87 -8.17 -6.85
CA GLY A 98 -8.28 -8.34 -6.50
C GLY A 98 -9.25 -7.56 -7.39
N SER A 99 -10.41 -7.20 -6.83
CA SER A 99 -11.45 -6.38 -7.48
C SER A 99 -11.44 -4.97 -6.86
N PRO A 100 -10.75 -4.00 -7.47
CA PRO A 100 -10.66 -2.63 -6.96
C PRO A 100 -11.96 -1.86 -7.22
N THR A 101 -13.03 -2.19 -6.50
CA THR A 101 -14.36 -1.60 -6.65
C THR A 101 -14.95 -1.24 -5.29
N GLY A 102 -15.36 0.02 -5.09
CA GLY A 102 -16.01 0.48 -3.86
C GLY A 102 -15.27 1.62 -3.16
N ASN A 103 -15.47 1.76 -1.85
CA ASN A 103 -14.79 2.78 -1.03
C ASN A 103 -13.28 2.55 -1.03
N GLU A 104 -12.53 3.60 -1.38
CA GLU A 104 -11.08 3.56 -1.45
C GLU A 104 -10.43 4.50 -0.45
N VAL A 105 -9.26 4.10 0.01
CA VAL A 105 -8.36 4.95 0.77
C VAL A 105 -7.05 5.07 0.00
N VAL A 106 -6.61 6.29 -0.22
CA VAL A 106 -5.41 6.60 -0.99
C VAL A 106 -4.34 7.13 -0.06
N VAL A 107 -3.16 6.51 -0.11
CA VAL A 107 -1.95 7.00 0.54
C VAL A 107 -0.87 7.16 -0.51
N SER A 108 -0.14 8.27 -0.45
CA SER A 108 0.95 8.56 -1.39
C SER A 108 2.22 8.91 -0.65
N SER A 109 3.35 8.48 -1.18
CA SER A 109 4.68 8.86 -0.74
C SER A 109 5.54 9.21 -1.96
N THR A 110 6.56 10.03 -1.75
CA THR A 110 7.53 10.37 -2.77
C THR A 110 8.89 9.84 -2.36
N ILE A 111 9.51 9.04 -3.22
CA ILE A 111 10.81 8.42 -2.96
C ILE A 111 11.85 9.13 -3.82
N LEU A 112 12.91 9.61 -3.17
CA LEU A 112 14.11 10.10 -3.83
C LEU A 112 15.25 9.13 -3.53
N LEU A 113 15.78 8.49 -4.57
CA LEU A 113 16.94 7.62 -4.45
C LEU A 113 18.19 8.49 -4.49
N ASN A 114 18.88 8.62 -3.35
CA ASN A 114 20.13 9.38 -3.25
C ASN A 114 21.32 8.41 -3.22
N ARG A 115 21.60 7.77 -4.36
CA ARG A 115 22.74 6.87 -4.53
C ARG A 115 23.72 7.42 -5.56
N THR A 116 24.99 7.03 -5.41
CA THR A 116 26.02 7.35 -6.40
C THR A 116 25.80 6.50 -7.65
N GLU A 117 26.08 7.04 -8.83
CA GLU A 117 26.00 6.27 -10.06
C GLU A 117 27.05 5.16 -10.08
N GLY A 118 26.66 3.94 -10.46
CA GLY A 118 27.55 2.80 -10.45
C GLY A 118 26.83 1.44 -10.47
N TRP A 119 27.61 0.36 -10.44
CA TRP A 119 27.08 -0.99 -10.35
C TRP A 119 26.73 -1.32 -8.91
N TYR A 120 25.58 -1.94 -8.69
CA TYR A 120 25.13 -2.40 -7.38
C TYR A 120 24.67 -3.84 -7.49
N GLY A 121 24.69 -4.56 -6.37
CA GLY A 121 24.16 -5.91 -6.27
C GLY A 121 22.78 -5.92 -5.63
N ILE A 122 21.78 -6.52 -6.26
CA ILE A 122 20.56 -6.98 -5.59
C ILE A 122 20.76 -8.43 -5.17
N TYR A 123 20.41 -8.73 -3.92
CA TYR A 123 20.39 -10.08 -3.40
C TYR A 123 19.21 -10.30 -2.46
N GLY A 124 18.74 -11.53 -2.40
CA GLY A 124 17.65 -11.88 -1.51
C GLY A 124 16.99 -13.21 -1.85
N ASN A 125 15.72 -13.30 -1.47
CA ASN A 125 14.85 -14.45 -1.70
C ASN A 125 13.46 -13.98 -2.16
N GLU A 126 12.51 -14.89 -2.26
CA GLU A 126 11.13 -14.63 -2.70
C GLU A 126 10.33 -13.69 -1.77
N THR A 127 10.85 -13.38 -0.58
CA THR A 127 10.13 -12.59 0.44
C THR A 127 10.81 -11.26 0.76
N LYS A 128 12.12 -11.13 0.53
CA LYS A 128 12.88 -9.92 0.81
C LYS A 128 14.02 -9.75 -0.19
N LEU A 129 14.12 -8.53 -0.71
CA LEU A 129 15.27 -8.08 -1.49
C LEU A 129 16.04 -7.01 -0.72
N ASN A 130 17.35 -7.04 -0.90
CA ASN A 130 18.26 -6.01 -0.43
C ASN A 130 19.16 -5.57 -1.57
N ILE A 131 19.65 -4.35 -1.49
CA ILE A 131 20.65 -3.79 -2.39
C ILE A 131 21.93 -3.57 -1.59
N THR A 132 23.08 -3.86 -2.19
CA THR A 132 24.38 -3.54 -1.59
C THR A 132 24.47 -2.05 -1.26
N GLN A 133 25.09 -1.70 -0.13
CA GLN A 133 25.33 -0.30 0.22
C GLN A 133 26.47 0.30 -0.62
N GLU A 134 27.44 -0.53 -0.98
CA GLU A 134 28.59 -0.14 -1.80
C GLU A 134 28.26 -0.21 -3.29
N TYR A 135 28.89 0.70 -4.05
CA TYR A 135 28.88 0.71 -5.50
C TYR A 135 30.17 0.09 -6.03
N PHE A 136 30.07 -0.55 -7.19
CA PHE A 136 31.15 -1.23 -7.88
C PHE A 136 31.39 -0.56 -9.23
N LEU A 137 32.64 -0.66 -9.72
CA LEU A 137 33.04 -0.08 -10.99
C LEU A 137 32.63 -0.94 -12.20
N SER A 138 32.39 -2.23 -11.99
CA SER A 138 31.96 -3.16 -13.03
C SER A 138 30.90 -4.13 -12.54
N GLU A 139 30.09 -4.63 -13.47
CA GLU A 139 29.13 -5.70 -13.23
C GLU A 139 29.81 -6.95 -12.66
N SER A 140 30.98 -7.31 -13.20
CA SER A 140 31.76 -8.47 -12.77
C SER A 140 32.18 -8.37 -11.31
N ALA A 141 32.62 -7.19 -10.86
CA ALA A 141 33.00 -6.96 -9.47
C ALA A 141 31.79 -7.06 -8.53
N ALA A 142 30.64 -6.49 -8.94
CA ALA A 142 29.39 -6.61 -8.20
C ALA A 142 28.93 -8.07 -8.08
N MET A 143 28.94 -8.82 -9.19
CA MET A 143 28.55 -10.23 -9.19
C MET A 143 29.50 -11.11 -8.40
N GLN A 144 30.81 -10.86 -8.48
CA GLN A 144 31.79 -11.58 -7.67
C GLN A 144 31.53 -11.36 -6.18
N TYR A 145 31.35 -10.11 -5.76
CA TYR A 145 31.03 -9.75 -4.38
C TYR A 145 29.74 -10.44 -3.89
N LEU A 146 28.69 -10.44 -4.72
CA LEU A 146 27.43 -11.12 -4.40
C LEU A 146 27.61 -12.64 -4.24
N ASN A 147 28.44 -13.25 -5.08
CA ASN A 147 28.67 -14.70 -5.05
C ASN A 147 29.52 -15.12 -3.84
N GLU A 148 30.48 -14.30 -3.43
CA GLU A 148 31.35 -14.58 -2.28
C GLU A 148 30.65 -14.27 -0.95
N THR A 149 29.98 -13.12 -0.86
CA THR A 149 29.41 -12.62 0.41
C THR A 149 28.01 -13.18 0.68
N TYR A 150 27.19 -13.34 -0.37
CA TYR A 150 25.79 -13.75 -0.28
C TYR A 150 25.55 -15.07 -1.03
N ASN A 151 26.48 -16.01 -0.90
CA ASN A 151 26.42 -17.32 -1.55
C ASN A 151 25.07 -18.04 -1.38
N ASN A 152 24.45 -17.93 -0.20
CA ASN A 152 23.19 -18.59 0.18
C ASN A 152 21.92 -17.89 -0.34
N SER A 153 22.01 -16.72 -0.98
CA SER A 153 20.84 -16.03 -1.52
C SER A 153 20.35 -16.74 -2.79
N THR A 154 19.05 -17.02 -2.87
CA THR A 154 18.44 -17.68 -4.04
C THR A 154 18.36 -16.76 -5.24
N PHE A 155 18.25 -15.45 -5.01
CA PHE A 155 18.30 -14.42 -6.04
C PHE A 155 19.52 -13.53 -5.85
N LYS A 156 20.32 -13.38 -6.91
CA LYS A 156 21.48 -12.49 -7.00
C LYS A 156 21.57 -11.92 -8.41
N ARG A 157 21.71 -10.60 -8.51
CA ARG A 157 21.89 -9.92 -9.79
C ARG A 157 22.62 -8.60 -9.59
N ALA A 158 23.57 -8.30 -10.47
CA ALA A 158 24.16 -6.98 -10.56
C ALA A 158 23.32 -6.10 -11.50
N PHE A 159 23.21 -4.83 -11.17
CA PHE A 159 22.50 -3.84 -11.98
C PHE A 159 23.28 -2.52 -11.97
N TYR A 160 23.09 -1.73 -13.02
CA TYR A 160 23.64 -0.38 -13.07
C TYR A 160 22.60 0.62 -12.60
N TYR A 161 22.94 1.41 -11.60
CA TYR A 161 22.12 2.53 -11.16
C TYR A 161 22.57 3.80 -11.87
N PHE A 162 21.70 4.33 -12.74
CA PHE A 162 21.85 5.69 -13.26
C PHE A 162 21.30 6.69 -12.25
N ASN A 163 22.13 7.66 -11.86
CA ASN A 163 21.70 8.71 -10.93
C ASN A 163 20.61 9.55 -11.60
N THR A 164 19.37 9.32 -11.18
CA THR A 164 18.22 10.12 -11.60
C THR A 164 17.73 10.91 -10.42
N SER A 165 17.96 12.23 -10.43
CA SER A 165 17.48 13.14 -9.39
C SER A 165 15.97 13.37 -9.43
N LYS A 166 15.23 12.56 -10.20
CA LYS A 166 13.78 12.70 -10.36
C LYS A 166 13.10 11.92 -9.24
N PRO A 167 12.31 12.58 -8.38
CA PRO A 167 11.52 11.88 -7.38
C PRO A 167 10.50 10.95 -8.05
N ILE A 168 10.33 9.76 -7.49
CA ILE A 168 9.37 8.76 -7.95
C ILE A 168 8.18 8.78 -6.99
N GLU A 169 7.01 9.12 -7.52
CA GLU A 169 5.77 9.10 -6.76
C GLU A 169 5.26 7.66 -6.63
N VAL A 170 4.93 7.26 -5.41
CA VAL A 170 4.33 5.97 -5.09
C VAL A 170 2.97 6.21 -4.47
N LYS A 171 1.92 5.64 -5.07
CA LYS A 171 0.54 5.72 -4.59
C LYS A 171 0.04 4.32 -4.27
N LEU A 172 -0.46 4.10 -3.07
CA LEU A 172 -1.16 2.89 -2.67
C LEU A 172 -2.62 3.25 -2.44
N LYS A 173 -3.50 2.70 -3.28
CA LYS A 173 -4.94 2.72 -3.05
C LYS A 173 -5.38 1.38 -2.50
N VAL A 174 -6.10 1.40 -1.38
CA VAL A 174 -6.65 0.21 -0.75
C VAL A 174 -8.16 0.29 -0.80
N TYR A 175 -8.80 -0.78 -1.27
CA TYR A 175 -10.25 -0.86 -1.39
C TYR A 175 -10.80 -1.66 -0.21
N GLY A 176 -11.65 -1.02 0.59
CA GLY A 176 -12.26 -1.61 1.77
C GLY A 176 -13.76 -1.33 1.78
N GLY A 177 -14.54 -2.39 1.58
CA GLY A 177 -15.97 -2.48 1.87
C GLY A 177 -16.22 -3.61 2.86
#